data_AF-A0A1G4MAB9-F1
#
_entry.id   AF-A0A1G4MAB9-F1
#
_cell.length_a   1.000
_cell.length_b   1.000
_cell.length_c   1.000
_cell.angle_alpha   90.00
_cell.angle_beta   90.00
_cell.angle_gamma   90.00
#
_symmetry.space_group_name_H-M   'P 1'
#
loop_
_entity.id
_entity.type
_entity.pdbx_description
1 polymer ?
#
loop_
_entity_poly.entity_id
_entity_poly.type
_entity_poly.pdbx_seq_one_letter_code
_entity_poly.pdbx_strand_id
1 'polypeptide(L)'
;MIVLGILSCIYLSIVSARDFWPSLSSDAEIAVRSQRDMMTNVSIDQLPLVGVELDDVIFRGESNVTHALQSISTLLEVGVQAFVVDIDADESVDNLMIMNSQVTLGNLLSVFSNYISSTNNYLEANVLVILLRLRSESNSTVNFPPNMTQYLEQYLNLQKVYTPEQLQSDRNSGHTIGYQGVSNSSGWPTLKYFLYEIEKRIVITSISEELLTELPTSMIFDSSTLNYESGNATTVCPLTSDSQITSTSVISWRFLESEFLPDHIHEYVKCGYSTVISNYYNSDNISAISDLLDRGIIWSWGPGQPNSTETSFGSSSTTLVAYRCAIMHYTSSNSSTSWRIGNCYDEKRFLCGRSDNVSAWATVSEESDYFTTGDDNEKTLCPSGYKIGLPETPLQQRAVELYLERIESDDMDLWIDLNCISVPNCWVTGGPYASCSYEKNVSTRNFVHMISPVSVFSFVLLVMVIYLNWLRVPIQDNRKSWKRLLNAHSNSEFEGVPS
;
A
#
# COMPACT_ATOMS: atom_id res chain seq x y z
N MET A 1 20.02 -0.49 -40.85
CA MET A 1 21.33 -0.46 -40.17
C MET A 1 21.43 0.71 -39.18
N ILE A 2 21.06 1.94 -39.55
CA ILE A 2 21.04 3.11 -38.64
C ILE A 2 19.98 2.95 -37.52
N VAL A 3 18.79 2.41 -37.83
CA VAL A 3 17.72 2.17 -36.85
C VAL A 3 18.10 1.10 -35.80
N LEU A 4 18.87 0.08 -36.20
CA LEU A 4 19.37 -0.95 -35.28
C LEU A 4 20.47 -0.39 -34.35
N GLY A 5 21.30 0.52 -34.85
CA GLY A 5 22.34 1.19 -34.07
C GLY A 5 21.77 2.15 -33.02
N ILE A 6 20.69 2.87 -33.36
CA ILE A 6 19.99 3.76 -32.42
C ILE A 6 19.26 2.95 -31.34
N LEU A 7 18.59 1.85 -31.70
CA LEU A 7 17.97 0.93 -30.74
C LEU A 7 19.00 0.27 -29.81
N SER A 8 20.17 -0.10 -30.32
CA SER A 8 21.25 -0.69 -29.50
C SER A 8 21.90 0.32 -28.56
N CYS A 9 22.06 1.59 -28.96
CA CYS A 9 22.57 2.64 -28.07
C CYS A 9 21.53 3.03 -27.01
N ILE A 10 20.23 3.07 -27.34
CA ILE A 10 19.18 3.31 -26.34
C ILE A 10 19.13 2.14 -25.34
N TYR A 11 19.27 0.89 -25.80
CA TYR A 11 19.32 -0.27 -24.90
C TYR A 11 20.56 -0.27 -24.00
N LEU A 12 21.74 0.12 -24.51
CA LEU A 12 22.98 0.18 -23.74
C LEU A 12 23.00 1.35 -22.74
N SER A 13 22.39 2.50 -23.06
CA SER A 13 22.25 3.62 -22.12
C SER A 13 21.21 3.36 -21.03
N ILE A 14 20.21 2.50 -21.27
CA ILE A 14 19.20 2.11 -20.27
C ILE A 14 19.75 1.05 -19.29
N VAL A 15 20.83 0.34 -19.65
CA VAL A 15 21.44 -0.68 -18.78
C VAL A 15 22.54 -0.09 -17.87
N SER A 16 23.15 1.05 -18.23
CA SER A 16 24.25 1.65 -17.45
C SER A 16 23.84 2.68 -16.37
N ALA A 17 22.56 2.81 -16.07
CA ALA A 17 22.07 3.59 -14.92
C ALA A 17 20.82 2.94 -14.31
N ARG A 18 20.83 1.62 -14.14
CA ARG A 18 19.93 0.98 -13.18
C ARG A 18 20.66 0.94 -11.86
N ASP A 19 20.49 2.00 -11.07
CA ASP A 19 20.57 1.85 -9.63
C ASP A 19 19.58 0.73 -9.28
N PHE A 20 20.09 -0.39 -8.77
CA PHE A 20 19.30 -1.58 -8.46
C PHE A 20 18.48 -1.29 -7.20
N TRP A 21 17.46 -0.45 -7.35
CA TRP A 21 16.46 -0.23 -6.34
C TRP A 21 15.60 -1.49 -6.20
N PRO A 22 15.22 -1.88 -4.97
CA PRO A 22 14.31 -2.99 -4.80
C PRO A 22 12.99 -2.70 -5.49
N SER A 23 12.57 -3.59 -6.38
CA SER A 23 11.16 -3.74 -6.75
C SER A 23 10.59 -4.90 -5.94
N LEU A 24 9.39 -4.75 -5.40
CA LEU A 24 8.68 -5.90 -4.84
C LEU A 24 8.52 -6.97 -5.92
N SER A 25 8.63 -8.24 -5.52
CA SER A 25 8.20 -9.33 -6.40
C SER A 25 6.68 -9.28 -6.58
N SER A 26 6.16 -9.83 -7.68
CA SER A 26 4.70 -9.88 -7.89
C SER A 26 3.98 -10.59 -6.74
N ASP A 27 4.59 -11.63 -6.16
CA ASP A 27 4.00 -12.35 -5.02
C ASP A 27 4.02 -11.48 -3.77
N ALA A 28 5.09 -10.70 -3.53
CA ALA A 28 5.14 -9.73 -2.43
C ALA A 28 4.09 -8.62 -2.58
N GLU A 29 3.87 -8.07 -3.78
CA GLU A 29 2.79 -7.09 -4.01
C GLU A 29 1.41 -7.66 -3.66
N ILE A 30 1.14 -8.91 -4.04
CA ILE A 30 -0.11 -9.60 -3.72
C ILE A 30 -0.20 -9.85 -2.20
N ALA A 31 0.90 -10.24 -1.54
CA ALA A 31 0.96 -10.42 -0.10
C ALA A 31 0.59 -9.12 0.63
N VAL A 32 1.24 -7.99 0.28
CA VAL A 32 0.97 -6.68 0.86
C VAL A 32 -0.49 -6.27 0.67
N ARG A 33 -1.01 -6.40 -0.55
CA ARG A 33 -2.41 -6.07 -0.86
C ARG A 33 -3.38 -6.92 -0.04
N SER A 34 -3.16 -8.23 0.03
CA SER A 34 -4.03 -9.14 0.78
C SER A 34 -4.04 -8.82 2.28
N GLN A 35 -2.88 -8.51 2.88
CA GLN A 35 -2.80 -8.09 4.29
C GLN A 35 -3.63 -6.84 4.54
N ARG A 36 -3.52 -5.83 3.66
CA ARG A 36 -4.34 -4.61 3.75
C ARG A 36 -5.83 -4.94 3.71
N ASP A 37 -6.26 -5.75 2.75
CA ASP A 37 -7.67 -6.07 2.55
C ASP A 37 -8.27 -6.86 3.73
N MET A 38 -7.45 -7.68 4.38
CA MET A 38 -7.81 -8.41 5.59
C MET A 38 -7.91 -7.50 6.82
N MET A 39 -7.15 -6.42 6.86
CA MET A 39 -7.20 -5.40 7.91
C MET A 39 -8.33 -4.38 7.71
N THR A 40 -9.27 -4.60 6.79
CA THR A 40 -10.36 -3.63 6.51
C THR A 40 -11.19 -3.24 7.73
N ASN A 41 -11.38 -4.16 8.68
CA ASN A 41 -12.11 -3.92 9.93
C ASN A 41 -11.20 -3.54 11.12
N VAL A 42 -9.88 -3.43 10.90
CA VAL A 42 -8.91 -2.97 11.91
C VAL A 42 -8.87 -1.45 11.90
N SER A 43 -8.73 -0.83 13.08
CA SER A 43 -8.58 0.62 13.17
C SER A 43 -7.22 1.09 12.66
N ILE A 44 -7.17 2.27 12.04
CA ILE A 44 -5.95 2.76 11.37
C ILE A 44 -4.75 2.93 12.32
N ASP A 45 -4.99 3.10 13.62
CA ASP A 45 -3.96 3.24 14.65
C ASP A 45 -3.35 1.89 15.11
N GLN A 46 -3.93 0.77 14.67
CA GLN A 46 -3.49 -0.59 15.02
C GLN A 46 -2.78 -1.31 13.87
N LEU A 47 -2.60 -0.65 12.73
CA LEU A 47 -1.94 -1.21 11.55
C LEU A 47 -0.42 -1.34 11.78
N PRO A 48 0.22 -2.45 11.38
CA PRO A 48 1.67 -2.63 11.44
C PRO A 48 2.33 -1.93 10.23
N LEU A 49 2.58 -0.64 10.35
CA LEU A 49 3.15 0.16 9.26
C LEU A 49 4.67 0.06 9.25
N VAL A 50 5.28 -0.13 8.08
CA VAL A 50 6.73 0.02 7.91
C VAL A 50 7.02 1.45 7.47
N GLY A 51 7.97 2.07 8.14
CA GLY A 51 8.42 3.42 7.86
C GLY A 51 9.92 3.57 7.75
N VAL A 52 10.33 4.77 7.35
CA VAL A 52 11.73 5.19 7.28
C VAL A 52 11.90 6.55 7.95
N GLU A 53 13.06 6.76 8.56
CA GLU A 53 13.56 8.06 8.96
C GLU A 53 14.36 8.63 7.77
N LEU A 54 13.90 9.76 7.22
CA LEU A 54 14.40 10.23 5.94
C LEU A 54 15.80 10.84 6.01
N ASP A 55 16.22 11.40 7.14
CA ASP A 55 17.55 11.98 7.29
C ASP A 55 18.61 10.90 7.08
N ASP A 56 18.61 9.83 7.88
CA ASP A 56 19.59 8.75 7.82
C ASP A 56 19.42 7.82 6.61
N VAL A 57 18.19 7.63 6.12
CA VAL A 57 17.94 6.70 4.99
C VAL A 57 18.17 7.35 3.62
N ILE A 58 17.88 8.64 3.46
CA ILE A 58 17.89 9.30 2.14
C ILE A 58 18.83 10.50 2.10
N PHE A 59 18.70 11.43 3.05
CA PHE A 59 19.28 12.76 2.88
C PHE A 59 20.74 12.86 3.33
N ARG A 60 21.16 12.03 4.29
CA ARG A 60 22.49 12.10 4.88
C ARG A 60 23.58 11.67 3.91
N GLY A 61 24.18 12.67 3.27
CA GLY A 61 25.23 12.49 2.26
C GLY A 61 24.70 12.48 0.82
N GLU A 62 23.41 12.68 0.61
CA GLU A 62 22.81 12.89 -0.71
C GLU A 62 22.71 14.39 -1.01
N SER A 63 23.35 14.82 -2.10
CA SER A 63 23.36 16.23 -2.51
C SER A 63 22.47 16.50 -3.72
N ASN A 64 22.01 15.45 -4.41
CA ASN A 64 21.18 15.54 -5.59
C ASN A 64 19.70 15.46 -5.22
N VAL A 65 19.04 16.62 -5.20
CA VAL A 65 17.59 16.75 -4.94
C VAL A 65 16.73 15.83 -5.81
N THR A 66 17.08 15.67 -7.09
CA THR A 66 16.28 14.83 -8.00
C THR A 66 16.38 13.36 -7.63
N HIS A 67 17.57 12.90 -7.29
CA HIS A 67 17.80 11.52 -6.88
C HIS A 67 17.11 11.22 -5.53
N ALA A 68 17.20 12.13 -4.56
CA ALA A 68 16.52 11.98 -3.28
C ALA A 68 14.98 11.87 -3.43
N LEU A 69 14.36 12.74 -4.23
CA LEU A 69 12.92 12.70 -4.48
C LEU A 69 12.47 11.45 -5.25
N GLN A 70 13.30 10.96 -6.18
CA GLN A 70 13.06 9.67 -6.85
C GLN A 70 13.12 8.51 -5.87
N SER A 71 14.12 8.51 -4.99
CA SER A 71 14.30 7.50 -3.94
C SER A 71 13.07 7.42 -3.03
N ILE A 72 12.50 8.56 -2.64
CA ILE A 72 11.24 8.63 -1.88
C ILE A 72 10.05 8.07 -2.67
N SER A 73 9.95 8.38 -3.97
CA SER A 73 8.93 7.79 -4.84
C SER A 73 9.03 6.26 -4.87
N THR A 74 10.25 5.74 -4.94
CA THR A 74 10.47 4.29 -4.92
C THR A 74 10.10 3.67 -3.57
N LEU A 75 10.43 4.32 -2.44
CA LEU A 75 9.99 3.85 -1.12
C LEU A 75 8.46 3.76 -1.01
N LEU A 76 7.74 4.73 -1.57
CA LEU A 76 6.27 4.69 -1.65
C LEU A 76 5.76 3.54 -2.54
N GLU A 77 6.43 3.28 -3.67
CA GLU A 77 6.08 2.22 -4.60
C GLU A 77 6.31 0.82 -4.00
N VAL A 78 7.34 0.63 -3.17
CA VAL A 78 7.63 -0.64 -2.50
C VAL A 78 6.84 -0.86 -1.21
N GLY A 79 5.91 0.05 -0.88
CA GLY A 79 4.98 -0.14 0.24
C GLY A 79 5.42 0.44 1.58
N VAL A 80 6.41 1.35 1.61
CA VAL A 80 6.69 2.15 2.82
C VAL A 80 5.52 3.11 3.06
N GLN A 81 5.00 3.11 4.28
CA GLN A 81 3.77 3.81 4.65
C GLN A 81 4.00 4.93 5.67
N ALA A 82 5.07 4.87 6.46
CA ALA A 82 5.38 5.90 7.46
C ALA A 82 6.70 6.62 7.15
N PHE A 83 6.73 7.93 7.32
CA PHE A 83 7.89 8.75 6.99
C PHE A 83 8.16 9.73 8.11
N VAL A 84 9.29 9.55 8.80
CA VAL A 84 9.79 10.54 9.76
C VAL A 84 10.59 11.58 9.01
N VAL A 85 10.22 12.83 9.20
CA VAL A 85 10.77 13.99 8.49
C VAL A 85 11.24 15.00 9.52
N ASP A 86 12.56 15.07 9.68
CA ASP A 86 13.21 16.10 10.46
C ASP A 86 13.27 17.39 9.61
N ILE A 87 12.55 18.43 10.04
CA ILE A 87 12.45 19.71 9.35
C ILE A 87 13.13 20.84 10.13
N ASP A 88 13.67 21.80 9.39
CA ASP A 88 14.21 23.05 9.91
C ASP A 88 13.67 24.22 9.07
N ALA A 89 13.68 25.43 9.62
CA ALA A 89 13.24 26.62 8.91
C ALA A 89 14.43 27.38 8.35
N ASP A 90 14.39 27.65 7.04
CA ASP A 90 15.42 28.42 6.36
C ASP A 90 15.21 29.92 6.62
N GLU A 91 16.17 30.52 7.34
CA GLU A 91 16.20 31.95 7.67
C GLU A 91 16.13 32.88 6.46
N SER A 92 16.45 32.39 5.26
CA SER A 92 16.62 33.20 4.06
C SER A 92 15.44 33.18 3.07
N VAL A 93 14.50 32.21 3.16
CA VAL A 93 13.51 31.99 2.09
C VAL A 93 12.05 31.77 2.57
N ASP A 94 11.71 32.02 3.85
CA ASP A 94 10.37 31.73 4.40
C ASP A 94 9.86 30.32 4.02
N ASN A 95 10.75 29.32 4.06
CA ASN A 95 10.48 27.94 3.64
C ASN A 95 10.93 26.94 4.71
N LEU A 96 10.22 25.81 4.76
CA LEU A 96 10.61 24.65 5.56
C LEU A 96 11.50 23.75 4.71
N MET A 97 12.69 23.47 5.21
CA MET A 97 13.69 22.60 4.61
C MET A 97 13.73 21.28 5.36
N ILE A 98 14.07 20.21 4.65
CA ILE A 98 14.40 18.94 5.31
C ILE A 98 15.85 19.02 5.76
N MET A 99 16.12 18.61 7.01
CA MET A 99 17.46 18.62 7.59
C MET A 99 18.49 17.93 6.68
N ASN A 100 19.73 18.43 6.73
CA ASN A 100 20.88 17.93 5.96
C ASN A 100 20.66 17.85 4.44
N SER A 101 19.68 18.57 3.90
CA SER A 101 19.32 18.49 2.48
C SER A 101 19.07 19.87 1.85
N GLN A 102 18.99 19.89 0.51
CA GLN A 102 18.50 21.04 -0.26
C GLN A 102 17.02 20.90 -0.64
N VAL A 103 16.32 19.94 -0.05
CA VAL A 103 14.93 19.61 -0.38
C VAL A 103 13.99 20.39 0.53
N THR A 104 13.05 21.12 -0.06
CA THR A 104 11.99 21.78 0.72
C THR A 104 10.95 20.75 1.14
N LEU A 105 10.29 20.97 2.28
CA LEU A 105 9.13 20.17 2.70
C LEU A 105 8.05 20.15 1.59
N GLY A 106 7.81 21.27 0.92
CA GLY A 106 6.87 21.36 -0.20
C GLY A 106 7.20 20.43 -1.37
N ASN A 107 8.48 20.23 -1.69
CA ASN A 107 8.90 19.27 -2.71
C ASN A 107 8.56 17.83 -2.29
N LEU A 108 8.86 17.47 -1.04
CA LEU A 108 8.51 16.16 -0.49
C LEU A 108 7.00 15.93 -0.51
N LEU A 109 6.21 16.89 -0.01
CA LEU A 109 4.75 16.83 -0.01
C LEU A 109 4.17 16.68 -1.43
N SER A 110 4.79 17.31 -2.43
CA SER A 110 4.40 17.15 -3.83
C SER A 110 4.61 15.72 -4.34
N VAL A 111 5.67 15.01 -3.89
CA VAL A 111 5.88 13.59 -4.21
C VAL A 111 4.74 12.73 -3.64
N PHE A 112 4.36 12.94 -2.37
CA PHE A 112 3.21 12.28 -1.76
C PHE A 112 1.91 12.56 -2.52
N SER A 113 1.66 13.82 -2.87
CA SER A 113 0.45 14.23 -3.61
C SER A 113 0.36 13.56 -4.99
N ASN A 114 1.48 13.47 -5.70
CA ASN A 114 1.56 12.79 -7.00
C ASN A 114 1.33 11.28 -6.85
N TYR A 115 1.97 10.64 -5.87
CA TYR A 115 1.78 9.21 -5.58
C TYR A 115 0.32 8.89 -5.23
N ILE A 116 -0.33 9.69 -4.38
CA ILE A 116 -1.74 9.50 -4.03
C ILE A 116 -2.62 9.65 -5.26
N SER A 117 -2.33 10.62 -6.12
CA SER A 117 -3.10 10.85 -7.35
C SER A 117 -2.96 9.69 -8.33
N SER A 118 -1.78 9.09 -8.47
CA SER A 118 -1.56 7.93 -9.34
C SER A 118 -2.14 6.63 -8.78
N THR A 119 -2.20 6.51 -7.45
CA THR A 119 -2.71 5.32 -6.74
C THR A 119 -4.13 5.49 -6.18
N ASN A 120 -4.91 6.45 -6.69
CA ASN A 120 -6.28 6.72 -6.21
C ASN A 120 -7.30 5.73 -6.80
N ASN A 121 -7.15 4.45 -6.47
CA ASN A 121 -8.06 3.38 -6.86
C ASN A 121 -8.17 2.32 -5.76
N TYR A 122 -9.14 1.41 -5.86
CA TYR A 122 -9.38 0.39 -4.82
C TYR A 122 -8.24 -0.62 -4.64
N LEU A 123 -7.42 -0.84 -5.68
CA LEU A 123 -6.31 -1.81 -5.66
C LEU A 123 -5.07 -1.25 -4.96
N GLU A 124 -4.76 0.02 -5.15
CA GLU A 124 -3.50 0.66 -4.73
C GLU A 124 -3.67 1.66 -3.58
N ALA A 125 -4.91 1.89 -3.11
CA ALA A 125 -5.14 2.77 -1.99
C ALA A 125 -4.50 2.24 -0.70
N ASN A 126 -3.67 3.06 -0.07
CA ASN A 126 -2.96 2.76 1.17
C ASN A 126 -2.96 3.96 2.12
N VAL A 127 -2.82 3.68 3.42
CA VAL A 127 -2.63 4.70 4.46
C VAL A 127 -1.19 5.15 4.45
N LEU A 128 -0.98 6.46 4.55
CA LEU A 128 0.33 7.09 4.67
C LEU A 128 0.37 7.93 5.95
N VAL A 129 1.47 7.85 6.69
CA VAL A 129 1.68 8.60 7.92
C VAL A 129 2.93 9.45 7.77
N ILE A 130 2.78 10.76 7.88
CA ILE A 130 3.90 11.71 7.88
C ILE A 130 4.12 12.15 9.32
N LEU A 131 5.27 11.79 9.87
CA LEU A 131 5.70 12.09 11.23
C LEU A 131 6.70 13.25 11.17
N LEU A 132 6.28 14.44 11.53
CA LEU A 132 7.11 15.63 11.47
C LEU A 132 7.82 15.86 12.81
N ARG A 133 9.10 16.22 12.73
CA ARG A 133 9.90 16.62 13.89
C ARG A 133 10.59 17.93 13.57
N LEU A 134 10.38 18.94 14.41
CA LEU A 134 11.09 20.20 14.28
C LEU A 134 12.46 20.08 14.94
N ARG A 135 13.51 20.50 14.24
CA ARG A 135 14.88 20.52 14.74
C ARG A 135 15.43 21.92 14.51
N SER A 136 15.51 22.73 15.56
CA SER A 136 16.04 24.09 15.48
C SER A 136 17.47 24.13 16.00
N GLU A 137 18.42 24.63 15.19
CA GLU A 137 19.75 24.96 15.70
C GLU A 137 19.69 26.23 16.59
N SER A 138 19.95 26.01 17.87
CA SER A 138 19.70 26.86 19.06
C SER A 138 20.17 28.34 19.12
N ASN A 139 20.50 29.05 18.03
CA ASN A 139 21.05 30.42 18.14
C ASN A 139 20.53 31.50 17.18
N SER A 140 19.54 31.22 16.33
CA SER A 140 19.00 32.22 15.41
C SER A 140 17.53 32.51 15.63
N THR A 141 17.13 33.76 15.37
CA THR A 141 15.73 34.16 15.29
C THR A 141 15.15 33.59 14.01
N VAL A 142 14.66 32.36 14.08
CA VAL A 142 14.10 31.63 12.95
C VAL A 142 12.77 32.27 12.53
N ASN A 143 12.68 32.72 11.28
CA ASN A 143 11.43 33.17 10.69
C ASN A 143 10.70 31.97 10.10
N PHE A 144 9.68 31.49 10.82
CA PHE A 144 8.80 30.46 10.31
C PHE A 144 7.84 31.02 9.26
N PRO A 145 7.44 30.22 8.24
CA PRO A 145 6.38 30.62 7.34
C PRO A 145 5.10 30.91 8.14
N PRO A 146 4.35 31.97 7.78
CA PRO A 146 3.31 32.52 8.65
C PRO A 146 2.09 31.62 8.85
N ASN A 147 1.94 30.52 8.07
CA ASN A 147 0.79 29.63 8.19
C ASN A 147 1.08 28.22 7.65
N MET A 148 1.27 27.25 8.54
CA MET A 148 1.49 25.84 8.19
C MET A 148 0.28 25.20 7.46
N THR A 149 -0.95 25.60 7.81
CA THR A 149 -2.15 25.11 7.11
C THR A 149 -2.13 25.51 5.64
N GLN A 150 -1.82 26.78 5.35
CA GLN A 150 -1.71 27.27 3.97
C GLN A 150 -0.55 26.59 3.22
N TYR A 151 0.56 26.32 3.92
CA TYR A 151 1.68 25.59 3.35
C TYR A 151 1.25 24.18 2.91
N LEU A 152 0.54 23.45 3.77
CA LEU A 152 0.00 22.13 3.44
C LEU A 152 -1.01 22.20 2.28
N GLU A 153 -1.89 23.21 2.25
CA GLU A 153 -2.86 23.42 1.16
C GLU A 153 -2.21 23.61 -0.21
N GLN A 154 -1.02 24.23 -0.24
CA GLN A 154 -0.32 24.50 -1.49
C GLN A 154 0.27 23.23 -2.12
N TYR A 155 0.73 22.28 -1.31
CA TYR A 155 1.51 21.12 -1.79
C TYR A 155 0.77 19.79 -1.66
N LEU A 156 -0.21 19.68 -0.77
CA LEU A 156 -1.06 18.50 -0.58
C LEU A 156 -2.50 18.77 -0.97
N ASN A 157 -3.18 17.75 -1.51
CA ASN A 157 -4.63 17.75 -1.60
C ASN A 157 -5.23 17.48 -0.20
N LEU A 158 -5.64 18.55 0.50
CA LEU A 158 -6.22 18.44 1.85
C LEU A 158 -7.44 17.51 1.95
N GLN A 159 -8.17 17.28 0.85
CA GLN A 159 -9.28 16.33 0.86
C GLN A 159 -8.82 14.91 1.20
N LYS A 160 -7.55 14.58 0.93
CA LYS A 160 -6.93 13.29 1.23
C LYS A 160 -6.27 13.23 2.61
N VAL A 161 -6.20 14.36 3.33
CA VAL A 161 -5.65 14.43 4.69
C VAL A 161 -6.77 14.20 5.72
N TYR A 162 -6.50 13.36 6.70
CA TYR A 162 -7.35 13.13 7.87
C TYR A 162 -6.87 14.01 9.03
N THR A 163 -7.79 14.70 9.68
CA THR A 163 -7.48 15.77 10.63
C THR A 163 -8.04 15.48 12.03
N PRO A 164 -7.50 16.12 13.09
CA PRO A 164 -8.05 16.04 14.44
C PRO A 164 -9.54 16.38 14.54
N GLU A 165 -10.00 17.40 13.81
CA GLU A 165 -11.42 17.79 13.78
C GLU A 165 -12.30 16.68 13.19
N GLN A 166 -11.84 16.04 12.11
CA GLN A 166 -12.55 14.91 11.50
C GLN A 166 -12.61 13.72 12.48
N LEU A 167 -11.52 13.42 13.18
CA LEU A 167 -11.52 12.37 14.20
C LEU A 167 -12.55 12.64 15.31
N GLN A 168 -12.68 13.88 15.76
CA GLN A 168 -13.69 14.22 16.74
C GLN A 168 -15.11 14.05 16.19
N SER A 169 -15.34 14.42 14.92
CA SER A 169 -16.63 14.19 14.24
C SER A 169 -16.96 12.71 14.13
N ASP A 170 -15.99 11.88 13.75
CA ASP A 170 -16.16 10.43 13.60
C ASP A 170 -16.41 9.75 14.94
N ARG A 171 -15.73 10.19 16.02
CA ARG A 171 -16.00 9.75 17.39
C ARG A 171 -17.41 10.09 17.84
N ASN A 172 -17.85 11.32 17.59
CA ASN A 172 -19.21 11.76 17.92
C ASN A 172 -20.28 10.99 17.13
N SER A 173 -19.96 10.55 15.92
CA SER A 173 -20.86 9.82 15.01
C SER A 173 -20.80 8.30 15.19
N GLY A 174 -19.91 7.80 16.05
CA GLY A 174 -19.76 6.35 16.29
C GLY A 174 -19.05 5.59 15.17
N HIS A 175 -18.31 6.28 14.28
CA HIS A 175 -17.54 5.67 13.18
C HIS A 175 -16.16 5.14 13.60
N THR A 176 -15.85 5.18 14.89
CA THR A 176 -14.56 4.78 15.44
C THR A 176 -14.70 3.52 16.29
N ILE A 177 -13.67 2.69 16.25
CA ILE A 177 -13.58 1.43 17.00
C ILE A 177 -12.29 1.41 17.83
N GLY A 178 -12.27 0.59 18.87
CA GLY A 178 -11.03 0.26 19.59
C GLY A 178 -10.40 -1.05 19.11
N TYR A 179 -9.32 -1.46 19.77
CA TYR A 179 -8.58 -2.70 19.47
C TYR A 179 -9.42 -3.99 19.54
N GLN A 180 -10.57 -3.97 20.22
CA GLN A 180 -11.49 -5.10 20.33
C GLN A 180 -12.47 -5.21 19.14
N GLY A 181 -12.39 -4.31 18.16
CA GLY A 181 -13.33 -4.30 17.02
C GLY A 181 -14.73 -3.77 17.36
N VAL A 182 -14.89 -3.16 18.54
CA VAL A 182 -16.17 -2.59 19.00
C VAL A 182 -16.10 -1.07 18.99
N SER A 183 -17.24 -0.41 18.72
CA SER A 183 -17.36 1.04 18.73
C SER A 183 -16.81 1.63 20.04
N ASN A 184 -15.95 2.63 19.92
CA ASN A 184 -15.24 3.23 21.05
C ASN A 184 -15.11 4.74 20.85
N SER A 185 -15.53 5.53 21.84
CA SER A 185 -15.48 7.00 21.81
C SER A 185 -14.05 7.56 21.82
N SER A 186 -13.05 6.79 22.23
CA SER A 186 -11.62 7.15 22.14
C SER A 186 -10.92 6.43 20.98
N GLY A 187 -11.65 5.70 20.15
CA GLY A 187 -11.12 4.89 19.07
C GLY A 187 -10.69 5.68 17.84
N TRP A 188 -10.41 4.93 16.78
CA TRP A 188 -10.04 5.41 15.45
C TRP A 188 -10.92 4.75 14.39
N PRO A 189 -11.08 5.37 13.20
CA PRO A 189 -11.82 4.77 12.12
C PRO A 189 -11.17 3.46 11.66
N THR A 190 -12.01 2.54 11.19
CA THR A 190 -11.54 1.34 10.47
C THR A 190 -10.79 1.73 9.19
N LEU A 191 -9.89 0.87 8.75
CA LEU A 191 -9.17 1.03 7.48
C LEU A 191 -10.13 1.18 6.29
N LYS A 192 -11.21 0.38 6.27
CA LYS A 192 -12.25 0.45 5.23
C LYS A 192 -12.93 1.81 5.20
N TYR A 193 -13.38 2.30 6.35
CA TYR A 193 -14.03 3.61 6.45
C TYR A 193 -13.08 4.70 5.97
N PHE A 194 -11.84 4.69 6.48
CA PHE A 194 -10.81 5.68 6.14
C PHE A 194 -10.48 5.72 4.64
N LEU A 195 -10.16 4.57 4.02
CA LEU A 195 -9.70 4.53 2.63
C LEU A 195 -10.83 4.64 1.60
N TYR A 196 -12.01 4.11 1.89
CA TYR A 196 -13.04 3.88 0.86
C TYR A 196 -14.36 4.62 1.11
N GLU A 197 -14.71 4.95 2.36
CA GLU A 197 -15.95 5.68 2.63
C GLU A 197 -15.72 7.19 2.69
N ILE A 198 -14.66 7.63 3.38
CA ILE A 198 -14.25 9.04 3.44
C ILE A 198 -13.04 9.37 2.55
N GLU A 199 -12.52 8.37 1.82
CA GLU A 199 -11.45 8.46 0.83
C GLU A 199 -10.18 9.21 1.27
N LYS A 200 -9.82 9.07 2.54
CA LYS A 200 -8.60 9.63 3.13
C LYS A 200 -7.40 8.74 2.86
N ARG A 201 -6.22 9.34 2.87
CA ARG A 201 -4.95 8.68 2.52
C ARG A 201 -3.81 9.05 3.45
N ILE A 202 -3.78 10.28 3.97
CA ILE A 202 -2.66 10.77 4.79
C ILE A 202 -3.14 11.10 6.21
N VAL A 203 -2.37 10.69 7.20
CA VAL A 203 -2.36 11.23 8.56
C VAL A 203 -1.04 11.99 8.77
N ILE A 204 -1.10 13.24 9.24
CA ILE A 204 0.10 14.02 9.56
C ILE A 204 0.12 14.25 11.07
N THR A 205 1.25 13.97 11.69
CA THR A 205 1.40 14.02 13.15
C THR A 205 2.75 14.60 13.53
N SER A 206 2.82 15.27 14.67
CA SER A 206 4.05 15.78 15.25
C SER A 206 4.65 14.76 16.21
N ILE A 207 5.96 14.50 16.10
CA ILE A 207 6.70 13.73 17.11
C ILE A 207 7.06 14.61 18.31
N SER A 208 7.33 15.90 18.08
CA SER A 208 7.79 16.86 19.09
C SER A 208 6.70 17.87 19.48
N GLU A 209 6.59 18.23 20.75
CA GLU A 209 5.68 19.30 21.20
C GLU A 209 6.04 20.68 20.64
N GLU A 210 7.32 20.90 20.33
CA GLU A 210 7.88 22.15 19.83
C GLU A 210 7.28 22.56 18.47
N LEU A 211 7.05 21.59 17.58
CA LEU A 211 6.55 21.86 16.22
C LEU A 211 5.22 22.62 16.23
N LEU A 212 4.24 22.18 17.02
CA LEU A 212 2.91 22.82 17.04
C LEU A 212 2.91 24.13 17.83
N THR A 213 3.93 24.36 18.65
CA THR A 213 4.15 25.63 19.35
C THR A 213 4.64 26.70 18.38
N GLU A 214 5.62 26.36 17.54
CA GLU A 214 6.21 27.28 16.54
C GLU A 214 5.37 27.38 15.25
N LEU A 215 4.71 26.29 14.84
CA LEU A 215 3.88 26.19 13.65
C LEU A 215 2.45 25.70 13.96
N PRO A 216 1.60 26.55 14.58
CA PRO A 216 0.23 26.16 14.92
C PRO A 216 -0.60 25.79 13.67
N THR A 217 -1.27 24.65 13.70
CA THR A 217 -2.21 24.22 12.67
C THR A 217 -3.26 23.26 13.22
N SER A 218 -4.45 23.26 12.61
CA SER A 218 -5.52 22.29 12.89
C SER A 218 -5.42 21.00 12.05
N MET A 219 -4.43 20.89 11.17
CA MET A 219 -4.30 19.77 10.23
C MET A 219 -3.42 18.63 10.78
N ILE A 220 -2.58 18.91 11.77
CA ILE A 220 -1.57 17.98 12.29
C ILE A 220 -2.00 17.49 13.67
N PHE A 221 -1.90 16.18 13.89
CA PHE A 221 -2.08 15.57 15.22
C PHE A 221 -0.90 15.87 16.13
N ASP A 222 -1.17 16.14 17.40
CA ASP A 222 -0.13 16.33 18.42
C ASP A 222 0.64 15.03 18.73
N SER A 223 1.74 15.18 19.46
CA SER A 223 2.56 14.06 19.91
C SER A 223 1.87 13.16 20.93
N SER A 224 0.86 13.67 21.66
CA SER A 224 0.09 12.89 22.63
C SER A 224 -0.76 11.80 21.99
N THR A 225 -1.01 11.94 20.68
CA THR A 225 -1.73 10.98 19.86
C THR A 225 -0.90 9.73 19.56
N LEU A 226 0.43 9.83 19.61
CA LEU A 226 1.36 8.78 19.23
C LEU A 226 1.95 8.05 20.43
N ASN A 227 2.22 6.76 20.24
CA ASN A 227 3.18 6.04 21.07
C ASN A 227 4.47 5.86 20.26
N TYR A 228 5.32 6.89 20.30
CA TYR A 228 6.56 6.94 19.54
C TYR A 228 7.75 6.62 20.44
N GLU A 229 8.39 5.47 20.21
CA GLU A 229 9.59 5.03 20.90
C GLU A 229 10.80 5.13 19.96
N SER A 230 11.95 5.62 20.45
CA SER A 230 13.19 5.69 19.67
C SER A 230 14.40 5.19 20.46
N GLY A 231 15.38 4.60 19.75
CA GLY A 231 16.66 4.16 20.31
C GLY A 231 16.59 2.86 21.12
N ASN A 232 17.25 2.81 22.29
CA ASN A 232 17.29 1.65 23.21
C ASN A 232 15.99 1.52 24.04
N ALA A 233 14.84 1.65 23.39
CA ALA A 233 13.54 1.49 24.04
C ALA A 233 13.43 0.09 24.67
N THR A 234 12.85 0.00 25.88
CA THR A 234 12.66 -1.27 26.61
C THR A 234 11.43 -2.03 26.09
N THR A 235 11.22 -2.00 24.78
CA THR A 235 10.07 -2.61 24.12
C THR A 235 10.10 -4.12 24.36
N VAL A 236 9.08 -4.65 25.04
CA VAL A 236 9.02 -6.08 25.38
C VAL A 236 8.58 -6.86 24.15
N CYS A 237 9.52 -7.56 23.51
CA CYS A 237 9.27 -8.44 22.37
C CYS A 237 10.34 -9.57 22.38
N PRO A 238 10.00 -10.85 22.19
CA PRO A 238 8.69 -11.43 21.89
C PRO A 238 7.66 -11.28 23.02
N LEU A 239 6.38 -11.23 22.67
CA LEU A 239 5.28 -11.35 23.63
C LEU A 239 5.06 -12.83 23.99
N THR A 240 5.02 -13.17 25.28
CA THR A 240 4.97 -14.57 25.75
C THR A 240 3.69 -14.91 26.50
N SER A 241 2.77 -13.95 26.67
CA SER A 241 1.53 -14.15 27.43
C SER A 241 0.35 -13.35 26.87
N ASP A 242 -0.86 -13.89 27.06
CA ASP A 242 -2.12 -13.25 26.63
C ASP A 242 -2.32 -11.87 27.29
N SER A 243 -1.81 -11.68 28.52
CA SER A 243 -1.83 -10.38 29.20
C SER A 243 -0.95 -9.34 28.52
N GLN A 244 0.22 -9.74 28.02
CA GLN A 244 1.11 -8.84 27.29
C GLN A 244 0.51 -8.45 25.94
N ILE A 245 -0.08 -9.40 25.22
CA ILE A 245 -0.82 -9.12 23.98
C ILE A 245 -1.93 -8.11 24.23
N THR A 246 -2.71 -8.32 25.28
CA THR A 246 -3.80 -7.40 25.65
C THR A 246 -3.27 -6.00 26.01
N SER A 247 -2.21 -5.89 26.81
CA SER A 247 -1.64 -4.58 27.16
C SER A 247 -1.07 -3.85 25.95
N THR A 248 -0.41 -4.57 25.03
CA THR A 248 0.13 -3.97 23.80
C THR A 248 -0.99 -3.56 22.86
N SER A 249 -2.08 -4.33 22.79
CA SER A 249 -3.23 -4.05 21.91
C SER A 249 -3.97 -2.76 22.29
N VAL A 250 -3.91 -2.33 23.56
CA VAL A 250 -4.53 -1.07 24.03
C VAL A 250 -3.79 0.16 23.50
N ILE A 251 -2.52 0.03 23.15
CA ILE A 251 -1.68 1.16 22.72
C ILE A 251 -1.98 1.50 21.25
N SER A 252 -2.36 2.75 20.99
CA SER A 252 -2.55 3.30 19.64
C SER A 252 -1.23 3.80 19.04
N TRP A 253 -1.10 3.72 17.72
CA TRP A 253 0.02 4.30 16.96
C TRP A 253 1.40 3.93 17.54
N ARG A 254 1.67 2.63 17.64
CA ARG A 254 2.90 2.05 18.19
C ARG A 254 4.05 2.16 17.20
N PHE A 255 4.79 3.27 17.21
CA PHE A 255 5.97 3.45 16.35
C PHE A 255 7.26 3.14 17.11
N LEU A 256 8.17 2.39 16.47
CA LEU A 256 9.51 2.10 16.98
C LEU A 256 10.56 2.54 15.95
N GLU A 257 11.26 3.63 16.24
CA GLU A 257 12.40 4.12 15.44
C GLU A 257 13.71 3.50 15.94
N SER A 258 14.38 2.73 15.08
CA SER A 258 15.65 2.10 15.43
C SER A 258 16.47 1.69 14.20
N GLU A 259 17.75 1.40 14.45
CA GLU A 259 18.59 0.69 13.51
C GLU A 259 18.29 -0.81 13.63
N PHE A 260 17.71 -1.38 12.58
CA PHE A 260 17.28 -2.77 12.59
C PHE A 260 18.29 -3.70 11.93
N LEU A 261 18.30 -4.94 12.44
CA LEU A 261 18.78 -6.11 11.72
C LEU A 261 17.58 -6.85 11.11
N PRO A 262 17.77 -7.62 10.01
CA PRO A 262 16.69 -8.33 9.31
C PRO A 262 15.84 -9.24 10.21
N ASP A 263 16.45 -9.99 11.13
CA ASP A 263 15.69 -10.86 12.03
C ASP A 263 14.95 -10.07 13.13
N HIS A 264 15.50 -8.93 13.55
CA HIS A 264 14.92 -8.11 14.62
C HIS A 264 13.70 -7.32 14.15
N ILE A 265 13.73 -6.73 12.94
CA ILE A 265 12.60 -5.95 12.41
C ILE A 265 11.34 -6.81 12.31
N HIS A 266 11.48 -8.05 11.83
CA HIS A 266 10.37 -8.99 11.70
C HIS A 266 9.73 -9.32 13.06
N GLU A 267 10.54 -9.47 14.10
CA GLU A 267 10.07 -9.77 15.45
C GLU A 267 9.24 -8.61 16.04
N TYR A 268 9.68 -7.36 15.86
CA TYR A 268 8.91 -6.19 16.31
C TYR A 268 7.59 -6.04 15.55
N VAL A 269 7.58 -6.34 14.25
CA VAL A 269 6.36 -6.37 13.45
C VAL A 269 5.39 -7.45 13.95
N LYS A 270 5.88 -8.65 14.32
CA LYS A 270 5.07 -9.70 14.97
C LYS A 270 4.49 -9.26 16.31
N CYS A 271 5.21 -8.41 17.05
CA CYS A 271 4.72 -7.77 18.27
C CYS A 271 3.74 -6.60 18.00
N GLY A 272 3.38 -6.32 16.75
CA GLY A 272 2.40 -5.31 16.37
C GLY A 272 2.94 -3.88 16.37
N TYR A 273 4.26 -3.69 16.37
CA TYR A 273 4.88 -2.37 16.25
C TYR A 273 5.03 -1.97 14.78
N SER A 274 4.80 -0.69 14.52
CA SER A 274 5.14 -0.02 13.27
C SER A 274 6.61 0.39 13.30
N THR A 275 7.46 -0.31 12.57
CA THR A 275 8.91 -0.11 12.60
C THR A 275 9.32 1.04 11.69
N VAL A 276 10.08 2.00 12.22
CA VAL A 276 10.68 3.11 11.46
C VAL A 276 12.19 2.85 11.33
N ILE A 277 12.63 2.50 10.13
CA ILE A 277 14.02 2.19 9.82
C ILE A 277 14.85 3.48 9.87
N SER A 278 15.81 3.54 10.79
CA SER A 278 16.79 4.63 10.90
C SER A 278 18.22 4.18 10.58
N ASN A 279 18.37 3.04 9.88
CA ASN A 279 19.67 2.58 9.42
C ASN A 279 20.26 3.59 8.44
N TYR A 280 21.55 3.89 8.59
CA TYR A 280 22.25 4.79 7.69
C TYR A 280 22.44 4.16 6.29
N TYR A 281 21.98 4.86 5.26
CA TYR A 281 22.23 4.54 3.86
C TYR A 281 22.83 5.73 3.10
N ASN A 282 23.45 5.44 1.96
CA ASN A 282 23.94 6.40 0.99
C ASN A 282 23.54 5.97 -0.43
N SER A 283 23.81 6.80 -1.43
CA SER A 283 23.45 6.54 -2.82
C SER A 283 24.00 5.19 -3.35
N ASP A 284 25.13 4.72 -2.83
CA ASP A 284 25.78 3.49 -3.29
C ASP A 284 25.21 2.22 -2.63
N ASN A 285 24.65 2.32 -1.42
CA ASN A 285 24.26 1.16 -0.61
C ASN A 285 22.76 1.07 -0.28
N ILE A 286 21.95 2.05 -0.66
CA ILE A 286 20.53 2.12 -0.33
C ILE A 286 19.74 0.88 -0.75
N SER A 287 20.17 0.18 -1.80
CA SER A 287 19.59 -1.10 -2.23
C SER A 287 19.56 -2.18 -1.12
N ALA A 288 20.45 -2.09 -0.12
CA ALA A 288 20.48 -3.01 1.01
C ALA A 288 19.25 -2.88 1.95
N ILE A 289 18.50 -1.78 1.88
CA ILE A 289 17.24 -1.60 2.62
C ILE A 289 16.20 -2.68 2.26
N SER A 290 16.33 -3.27 1.07
CA SER A 290 15.42 -4.30 0.54
C SER A 290 15.21 -5.49 1.48
N ASP A 291 16.25 -5.96 2.17
CA ASP A 291 16.15 -7.10 3.10
C ASP A 291 15.36 -6.72 4.37
N LEU A 292 15.48 -5.48 4.84
CA LEU A 292 14.66 -4.97 5.94
C LEU A 292 13.19 -4.80 5.51
N LEU A 293 12.96 -4.27 4.30
CA LEU A 293 11.61 -4.07 3.77
C LEU A 293 10.89 -5.40 3.53
N ASP A 294 11.55 -6.39 2.94
CA ASP A 294 10.97 -7.71 2.65
C ASP A 294 10.47 -8.40 3.95
N ARG A 295 11.23 -8.25 5.04
CA ARG A 295 10.92 -8.86 6.34
C ARG A 295 9.99 -8.02 7.23
N GLY A 296 10.00 -6.71 7.05
CA GLY A 296 9.17 -5.80 7.83
C GLY A 296 7.75 -5.66 7.27
N ILE A 297 7.60 -5.63 5.95
CA ILE A 297 6.31 -5.31 5.32
C ILE A 297 5.34 -6.50 5.37
N ILE A 298 5.85 -7.73 5.26
CA ILE A 298 5.04 -8.95 5.25
C ILE A 298 5.16 -9.63 6.61
N TRP A 299 4.07 -9.61 7.38
CA TRP A 299 3.99 -10.22 8.71
C TRP A 299 3.28 -11.58 8.71
N SER A 300 2.48 -11.85 7.67
CA SER A 300 1.54 -12.97 7.62
C SER A 300 2.00 -14.12 6.72
N TRP A 301 2.20 -13.83 5.43
CA TRP A 301 2.62 -14.80 4.41
C TRP A 301 4.05 -15.26 4.63
N GLY A 302 4.28 -16.55 4.37
CA GLY A 302 5.62 -17.11 4.35
C GLY A 302 6.45 -16.59 3.16
N PRO A 303 7.79 -16.78 3.19
CA PRO A 303 8.66 -16.33 2.11
C PRO A 303 8.22 -16.86 0.73
N GLY A 304 8.09 -15.95 -0.25
CA GLY A 304 7.65 -16.28 -1.60
C GLY A 304 6.18 -16.69 -1.73
N GLN A 305 5.35 -16.35 -0.75
CA GLN A 305 3.89 -16.55 -0.79
C GLN A 305 3.17 -15.21 -0.84
N PRO A 306 1.94 -15.14 -1.39
CA PRO A 306 1.21 -16.22 -2.06
C PRO A 306 1.82 -16.57 -3.43
N ASN A 307 2.27 -17.81 -3.62
CA ASN A 307 2.88 -18.23 -4.87
C ASN A 307 1.81 -18.41 -5.94
N SER A 308 1.68 -17.40 -6.81
CA SER A 308 0.66 -17.33 -7.86
C SER A 308 0.90 -18.30 -9.04
N THR A 309 2.01 -19.05 -9.04
CA THR A 309 2.23 -20.07 -10.07
C THR A 309 1.24 -21.21 -9.86
N GLU A 310 0.14 -21.17 -10.64
CA GLU A 310 -0.51 -22.39 -11.10
C GLU A 310 0.54 -23.16 -11.89
N THR A 311 1.44 -23.86 -11.19
CA THR A 311 2.24 -24.91 -11.78
C THR A 311 1.26 -25.73 -12.55
N SER A 312 1.43 -25.70 -13.86
CA SER A 312 0.65 -26.42 -14.85
C SER A 312 0.93 -27.90 -14.60
N PHE A 313 0.42 -28.43 -13.50
CA PHE A 313 0.44 -29.84 -13.20
C PHE A 313 -0.50 -30.44 -14.23
N GLY A 314 0.11 -30.83 -15.34
CA GLY A 314 -0.55 -31.42 -16.48
C GLY A 314 -1.41 -32.58 -16.01
N SER A 315 -2.71 -32.36 -16.04
CA SER A 315 -3.74 -33.25 -16.60
C SER A 315 -3.41 -34.75 -16.62
N SER A 316 -2.98 -35.29 -15.48
CA SER A 316 -2.72 -36.72 -15.30
C SER A 316 -3.05 -37.22 -13.90
N SER A 317 -3.34 -36.34 -12.94
CA SER A 317 -3.85 -36.71 -11.62
C SER A 317 -5.39 -36.71 -11.63
N THR A 318 -5.99 -37.78 -11.11
CA THR A 318 -7.45 -37.91 -10.90
C THR A 318 -7.97 -37.07 -9.72
N THR A 319 -7.10 -36.30 -9.07
CA THR A 319 -7.40 -35.51 -7.87
C THR A 319 -7.84 -34.10 -8.24
N LEU A 320 -8.87 -33.59 -7.57
CA LEU A 320 -9.32 -32.21 -7.72
C LEU A 320 -8.24 -31.27 -7.16
N VAL A 321 -7.92 -30.21 -7.91
CA VAL A 321 -6.87 -29.25 -7.57
C VAL A 321 -7.42 -27.82 -7.68
N ALA A 322 -7.32 -27.07 -6.59
CA ALA A 322 -7.64 -25.66 -6.49
C ALA A 322 -6.71 -24.98 -5.47
N TYR A 323 -5.53 -24.53 -5.91
CA TYR A 323 -4.58 -23.78 -5.07
C TYR A 323 -5.01 -22.33 -4.89
N ARG A 324 -6.11 -22.12 -4.15
CA ARG A 324 -6.77 -20.82 -3.99
C ARG A 324 -7.21 -20.53 -2.56
N CYS A 325 -6.87 -21.40 -1.61
CA CYS A 325 -7.22 -21.26 -0.21
C CYS A 325 -5.95 -21.06 0.61
N ALA A 326 -6.01 -20.19 1.62
CA ALA A 326 -4.86 -19.97 2.48
C ALA A 326 -4.87 -20.96 3.64
N ILE A 327 -3.70 -21.47 3.95
CA ILE A 327 -3.45 -22.28 5.14
C ILE A 327 -2.45 -21.57 6.04
N MET A 328 -2.70 -21.67 7.33
CA MET A 328 -1.72 -21.32 8.35
C MET A 328 -0.89 -22.55 8.66
N HIS A 329 0.39 -22.49 8.32
CA HIS A 329 1.36 -23.52 8.65
C HIS A 329 2.00 -23.19 9.99
N TYR A 330 1.82 -24.06 10.99
CA TYR A 330 2.48 -23.99 12.28
C TYR A 330 3.71 -24.89 12.30
N THR A 331 4.84 -24.33 12.72
CA THR A 331 6.09 -25.06 12.91
C THR A 331 6.39 -25.14 14.40
N SER A 332 6.34 -26.36 14.95
CA SER A 332 6.50 -26.64 16.38
C SER A 332 7.92 -26.30 16.88
N SER A 333 8.95 -26.52 16.03
CA SER A 333 10.36 -26.32 16.42
C SER A 333 10.73 -24.89 16.82
N ASN A 334 10.02 -23.88 16.30
CA ASN A 334 10.23 -22.46 16.59
C ASN A 334 8.95 -21.74 17.04
N SER A 335 7.88 -22.50 17.28
CA SER A 335 6.55 -22.01 17.69
C SER A 335 6.05 -20.83 16.84
N SER A 336 6.29 -20.88 15.53
CA SER A 336 5.93 -19.81 14.60
C SER A 336 4.88 -20.25 13.59
N THR A 337 4.13 -19.28 13.08
CA THR A 337 3.16 -19.48 12.01
C THR A 337 3.51 -18.67 10.78
N SER A 338 3.15 -19.21 9.61
CA SER A 338 3.20 -18.47 8.34
C SER A 338 2.05 -18.90 7.44
N TRP A 339 1.55 -17.98 6.63
CA TRP A 339 0.49 -18.31 5.67
C TRP A 339 1.10 -18.80 4.36
N ARG A 340 0.46 -19.79 3.75
CA ARG A 340 0.83 -20.32 2.44
C ARG A 340 -0.41 -20.73 1.67
N ILE A 341 -0.29 -20.86 0.36
CA ILE A 341 -1.39 -21.37 -0.46
C ILE A 341 -1.52 -22.89 -0.26
N GLY A 342 -2.75 -23.36 -0.07
CA GLY A 342 -3.14 -24.75 -0.03
C GLY A 342 -4.15 -25.11 -1.12
N ASN A 343 -4.24 -26.40 -1.43
CA ASN A 343 -5.28 -26.94 -2.29
C ASN A 343 -6.61 -27.02 -1.50
N CYS A 344 -7.63 -26.28 -1.93
CA CYS A 344 -8.91 -26.14 -1.23
C CYS A 344 -9.65 -27.47 -0.98
N TYR A 345 -9.30 -28.53 -1.73
CA TYR A 345 -9.87 -29.87 -1.58
C TYR A 345 -9.15 -30.75 -0.55
N ASP A 346 -8.03 -30.28 0.02
CA ASP A 346 -7.32 -31.03 1.05
C ASP A 346 -8.10 -30.99 2.37
N GLU A 347 -8.14 -32.12 3.08
CA GLU A 347 -8.76 -32.19 4.40
C GLU A 347 -7.80 -31.63 5.45
N LYS A 348 -8.22 -30.57 6.16
CA LYS A 348 -7.45 -29.94 7.25
C LYS A 348 -8.39 -29.45 8.34
N ARG A 349 -7.84 -29.13 9.51
CA ARG A 349 -8.60 -28.56 10.63
C ARG A 349 -8.80 -27.06 10.43
N PHE A 350 -9.91 -26.54 10.93
CA PHE A 350 -10.17 -25.10 10.90
C PHE A 350 -9.65 -24.41 12.15
N LEU A 351 -9.11 -23.21 11.97
CA LEU A 351 -8.86 -22.26 13.04
C LEU A 351 -10.14 -21.48 13.33
N CYS A 352 -10.48 -21.36 14.61
CA CYS A 352 -11.65 -20.66 15.10
C CYS A 352 -11.24 -19.54 16.05
N GLY A 353 -11.80 -18.34 15.84
CA GLY A 353 -11.56 -17.16 16.66
C GLY A 353 -12.84 -16.66 17.32
N ARG A 354 -12.68 -15.91 18.42
CA ARG A 354 -13.78 -15.24 19.13
C ARG A 354 -13.77 -13.75 18.82
N SER A 355 -14.91 -13.18 18.45
CA SER A 355 -15.00 -11.76 18.06
C SER A 355 -14.87 -10.78 19.23
N ASP A 356 -15.10 -11.23 20.46
CA ASP A 356 -15.06 -10.41 21.68
C ASP A 356 -13.70 -10.47 22.40
N ASN A 357 -12.79 -11.36 22.00
CA ASN A 357 -11.50 -11.53 22.65
C ASN A 357 -10.40 -11.87 21.62
N VAL A 358 -9.50 -10.91 21.44
CA VAL A 358 -8.38 -10.92 20.49
C VAL A 358 -7.43 -12.13 20.67
N SER A 359 -7.35 -12.68 21.89
CA SER A 359 -6.46 -13.80 22.20
C SER A 359 -7.16 -15.15 22.31
N ALA A 360 -8.48 -15.21 22.11
CA ALA A 360 -9.25 -16.45 22.27
C ALA A 360 -9.34 -17.21 20.93
N TRP A 361 -8.56 -18.29 20.84
CA TRP A 361 -8.48 -19.16 19.67
C TRP A 361 -8.77 -20.61 20.03
N ALA A 362 -9.29 -21.36 19.05
CA ALA A 362 -9.57 -22.78 19.17
C ALA A 362 -9.39 -23.49 17.81
N THR A 363 -9.02 -24.75 17.80
CA THR A 363 -9.01 -25.59 16.58
C THR A 363 -10.16 -26.58 16.57
N VAL A 364 -10.69 -26.87 15.39
CA VAL A 364 -11.67 -27.94 15.18
C VAL A 364 -10.98 -29.31 15.23
N SER A 365 -11.65 -30.32 15.79
CA SER A 365 -11.09 -31.68 15.89
C SER A 365 -11.24 -32.50 14.61
N GLU A 366 -12.32 -32.29 13.85
CA GLU A 366 -12.57 -32.94 12.56
C GLU A 366 -11.83 -32.20 11.44
N GLU A 367 -11.23 -32.95 10.52
CA GLU A 367 -10.63 -32.43 9.29
C GLU A 367 -11.70 -32.41 8.18
N SER A 368 -11.71 -31.35 7.37
CA SER A 368 -12.57 -31.27 6.19
C SER A 368 -11.97 -30.36 5.13
N ASP A 369 -12.52 -30.40 3.93
CA ASP A 369 -12.14 -29.48 2.86
C ASP A 369 -12.61 -28.05 3.15
N TYR A 370 -12.08 -27.08 2.40
CA TYR A 370 -12.43 -25.67 2.56
C TYR A 370 -13.88 -25.37 2.16
N PHE A 371 -14.46 -26.15 1.24
CA PHE A 371 -15.81 -25.91 0.71
C PHE A 371 -16.92 -26.27 1.70
N THR A 372 -16.62 -27.14 2.66
CA THR A 372 -17.53 -27.56 3.73
C THR A 372 -18.08 -26.38 4.53
N THR A 373 -17.38 -25.25 4.57
CA THR A 373 -17.83 -24.04 5.30
C THR A 373 -18.93 -23.28 4.57
N GLY A 374 -19.14 -23.54 3.28
CA GLY A 374 -20.12 -22.84 2.43
C GLY A 374 -21.44 -23.58 2.26
N ASP A 375 -21.55 -24.81 2.74
CA ASP A 375 -22.79 -25.58 2.64
C ASP A 375 -23.82 -25.05 3.66
N ASP A 376 -25.03 -24.73 3.19
CA ASP A 376 -26.18 -24.17 3.94
C ASP A 376 -26.65 -25.01 5.16
N ASN A 377 -25.95 -26.09 5.49
CA ASN A 377 -26.20 -26.86 6.70
C ASN A 377 -25.53 -26.11 7.86
N GLU A 378 -26.34 -25.59 8.78
CA GLU A 378 -25.99 -24.92 10.07
C GLU A 378 -25.07 -25.75 11.03
N LYS A 379 -24.25 -26.68 10.53
CA LYS A 379 -23.22 -27.33 11.35
C LYS A 379 -22.16 -26.27 11.66
N THR A 380 -22.28 -25.67 12.84
CA THR A 380 -21.23 -24.83 13.42
C THR A 380 -19.98 -25.69 13.61
N LEU A 381 -19.04 -25.58 12.67
CA LEU A 381 -17.74 -26.28 12.73
C LEU A 381 -16.95 -25.89 13.98
N CYS A 382 -17.07 -24.62 14.38
CA CYS A 382 -16.41 -24.07 15.55
C CYS A 382 -17.20 -24.29 16.85
N PRO A 383 -16.51 -24.35 18.01
CA PRO A 383 -17.16 -24.41 19.31
C PRO A 383 -18.15 -23.25 19.55
N SER A 384 -19.08 -23.44 20.49
CA SER A 384 -20.06 -22.40 20.82
C SER A 384 -19.40 -21.07 21.19
N GLY A 385 -19.81 -20.00 20.51
CA GLY A 385 -19.24 -18.65 20.68
C GLY A 385 -18.03 -18.34 19.80
N TYR A 386 -17.52 -19.31 19.04
CA TYR A 386 -16.44 -19.13 18.07
C TYR A 386 -16.97 -19.19 16.64
N LYS A 387 -16.27 -18.54 15.73
CA LYS A 387 -16.48 -18.64 14.28
C LYS A 387 -15.17 -19.00 13.61
N ILE A 388 -15.24 -19.46 12.36
CA ILE A 388 -14.03 -19.67 11.56
C ILE A 388 -13.29 -18.34 11.54
N GLY A 389 -12.05 -18.39 11.95
CA GLY A 389 -11.27 -17.22 12.30
C GLY A 389 -10.13 -17.00 11.32
N LEU A 390 -9.68 -15.76 11.32
CA LEU A 390 -8.51 -15.30 10.62
C LEU A 390 -7.84 -14.30 11.57
N PRO A 391 -6.53 -14.44 11.88
CA PRO A 391 -5.84 -13.37 12.57
C PRO A 391 -5.67 -12.19 11.61
N GLU A 392 -6.37 -11.10 11.89
CA GLU A 392 -6.35 -9.88 11.07
C GLU A 392 -5.14 -9.00 11.38
N THR A 393 -4.49 -9.19 12.53
CA THR A 393 -3.32 -8.39 12.96
C THR A 393 -2.16 -9.28 13.41
N PRO A 394 -0.91 -8.76 13.44
CA PRO A 394 0.23 -9.51 13.96
C PRO A 394 0.03 -9.99 15.40
N LEU A 395 -0.61 -9.17 16.25
CA LEU A 395 -0.92 -9.53 17.63
C LEU A 395 -1.91 -10.70 17.74
N GLN A 396 -2.90 -10.75 16.85
CA GLN A 396 -3.81 -11.89 16.76
C GLN A 396 -3.08 -13.16 16.29
N GLN A 397 -2.19 -13.05 15.31
CA GLN A 397 -1.36 -14.18 14.87
C GLN A 397 -0.46 -14.67 15.99
N ARG A 398 0.14 -13.76 16.76
CA ARG A 398 0.92 -14.11 17.94
C ARG A 398 0.10 -14.84 19.01
N ALA A 399 -1.16 -14.45 19.20
CA ALA A 399 -2.06 -15.17 20.11
C ALA A 399 -2.37 -16.60 19.63
N VAL A 400 -2.48 -16.80 18.31
CA VAL A 400 -2.62 -18.15 17.73
C VAL A 400 -1.36 -18.98 17.99
N GLU A 401 -0.17 -18.41 17.80
CA GLU A 401 1.11 -19.09 18.09
C GLU A 401 1.19 -19.55 19.55
N LEU A 402 0.88 -18.68 20.52
CA LEU A 402 0.86 -19.02 21.94
C LEU A 402 -0.19 -20.08 22.29
N TYR A 403 -1.34 -20.06 21.60
CA TYR A 403 -2.37 -21.08 21.76
C TYR A 403 -1.88 -22.45 21.26
N LEU A 404 -1.27 -22.50 20.06
CA LEU A 404 -0.76 -23.74 19.45
C LEU A 404 0.42 -24.32 20.22
N GLU A 405 1.29 -23.46 20.75
CA GLU A 405 2.38 -23.86 21.66
C GLU A 405 1.82 -24.51 22.93
N ARG A 406 0.76 -23.94 23.51
CA ARG A 406 0.15 -24.43 24.76
C ARG A 406 -0.52 -25.79 24.63
N ILE A 407 -1.07 -26.10 23.45
CA ILE A 407 -1.67 -27.42 23.18
C ILE A 407 -0.62 -28.46 22.74
N GLU A 408 0.67 -28.12 22.80
CA GLU A 408 1.81 -28.96 22.42
C GLU A 408 1.61 -29.60 21.04
N SER A 409 1.25 -28.76 20.07
CA SER A 409 0.99 -29.24 18.72
C SER A 409 2.28 -29.66 18.00
N ASP A 410 2.22 -30.79 17.29
CA ASP A 410 3.14 -31.10 16.20
C ASP A 410 2.96 -30.09 15.04
N ASP A 411 3.85 -30.12 14.05
CA ASP A 411 3.69 -29.35 12.82
C ASP A 411 2.31 -29.63 12.20
N MET A 412 1.54 -28.57 11.93
CA MET A 412 0.18 -28.71 11.41
C MET A 412 -0.19 -27.61 10.42
N ASP A 413 -1.14 -27.93 9.54
CA ASP A 413 -1.77 -26.97 8.65
C ASP A 413 -3.21 -26.75 9.07
N LEU A 414 -3.59 -25.48 9.20
CA LEU A 414 -4.94 -25.07 9.57
C LEU A 414 -5.57 -24.23 8.47
N TRP A 415 -6.83 -24.49 8.16
CA TRP A 415 -7.65 -23.60 7.36
C TRP A 415 -7.94 -22.31 8.15
N ILE A 416 -7.68 -21.18 7.50
CA ILE A 416 -8.07 -19.83 7.94
C ILE A 416 -9.11 -19.29 6.97
N ASP A 417 -10.00 -18.39 7.42
CA ASP A 417 -11.04 -17.80 6.55
C ASP A 417 -10.45 -16.82 5.51
N LEU A 418 -9.72 -17.35 4.53
CA LEU A 418 -9.07 -16.58 3.48
C LEU A 418 -8.91 -17.39 2.20
N ASN A 419 -9.43 -16.87 1.09
CA ASN A 419 -9.33 -17.52 -0.22
C ASN A 419 -9.36 -16.51 -1.38
N CYS A 420 -8.90 -16.95 -2.56
CA CYS A 420 -9.01 -16.25 -3.84
C CYS A 420 -9.72 -17.12 -4.90
N ILE A 421 -10.76 -17.84 -4.47
CA ILE A 421 -11.51 -18.76 -5.34
C ILE A 421 -12.23 -17.98 -6.45
N SER A 422 -12.93 -16.91 -6.09
CA SER A 422 -13.76 -16.13 -7.01
C SER A 422 -12.96 -15.42 -8.11
N VAL A 423 -11.83 -14.82 -7.76
CA VAL A 423 -10.94 -14.08 -8.68
C VAL A 423 -9.49 -14.34 -8.24
N PRO A 424 -8.59 -14.76 -9.16
CA PRO A 424 -7.17 -14.93 -8.85
C PRO A 424 -6.55 -13.68 -8.22
N ASN A 425 -5.72 -13.86 -7.20
CA ASN A 425 -5.02 -12.80 -6.48
C ASN A 425 -5.94 -11.77 -5.78
N CYS A 426 -7.25 -12.03 -5.68
CA CYS A 426 -8.16 -11.29 -4.84
C CYS A 426 -8.51 -12.12 -3.61
N TRP A 427 -7.75 -11.92 -2.54
CA TRP A 427 -7.90 -12.64 -1.30
C TRP A 427 -9.03 -12.02 -0.46
N VAL A 428 -10.01 -12.83 -0.08
CA VAL A 428 -11.23 -12.42 0.62
C VAL A 428 -11.58 -13.37 1.76
N THR A 429 -12.32 -12.83 2.73
CA THR A 429 -12.89 -13.53 3.88
C THR A 429 -14.40 -13.74 3.68
N GLY A 430 -15.02 -14.65 4.44
CA GLY A 430 -16.44 -14.99 4.33
C GLY A 430 -16.73 -16.31 3.60
N GLY A 431 -15.77 -17.25 3.62
CA GLY A 431 -15.93 -18.59 3.06
C GLY A 431 -15.73 -18.70 1.55
N PRO A 432 -16.00 -19.89 0.96
CA PRO A 432 -15.63 -20.23 -0.42
C PRO A 432 -16.40 -19.46 -1.49
N TYR A 433 -17.55 -18.87 -1.14
CA TYR A 433 -18.41 -18.12 -2.05
C TYR A 433 -18.29 -16.60 -1.87
N ALA A 434 -17.33 -16.15 -1.08
CA ALA A 434 -17.04 -14.73 -0.90
C ALA A 434 -16.68 -14.08 -2.25
N SER A 435 -17.22 -12.89 -2.48
CA SER A 435 -17.01 -12.13 -3.71
C SER A 435 -15.89 -11.11 -3.54
N CYS A 436 -15.08 -10.94 -4.58
CA CYS A 436 -14.02 -9.93 -4.61
C CYS A 436 -14.61 -8.51 -4.65
N SER A 437 -14.10 -7.63 -3.78
CA SER A 437 -14.66 -6.29 -3.58
C SER A 437 -14.41 -5.33 -4.76
N TYR A 438 -13.28 -5.50 -5.45
CA TYR A 438 -12.85 -4.59 -6.52
C TYR A 438 -12.90 -5.21 -7.92
N GLU A 439 -13.12 -6.53 -8.03
CA GLU A 439 -13.24 -7.22 -9.31
C GLU A 439 -14.42 -8.19 -9.29
N LYS A 440 -15.40 -7.96 -10.15
CA LYS A 440 -16.50 -8.92 -10.31
C LYS A 440 -16.01 -10.03 -11.21
N ASN A 441 -16.33 -11.28 -10.89
CA ASN A 441 -16.00 -12.41 -11.74
C ASN A 441 -16.66 -12.24 -13.13
N VAL A 442 -15.88 -11.80 -14.11
CA VAL A 442 -16.32 -11.67 -15.49
C VAL A 442 -15.90 -12.95 -16.22
N SER A 443 -16.87 -13.82 -16.51
CA SER A 443 -16.61 -14.98 -17.35
C SER A 443 -15.93 -14.57 -18.67
N THR A 444 -15.05 -15.40 -19.21
CA THR A 444 -14.36 -15.14 -20.49
C THR A 444 -15.33 -14.73 -21.61
N ARG A 445 -16.53 -15.32 -21.62
CA ARG A 445 -17.62 -14.94 -22.53
C ARG A 445 -18.08 -13.48 -22.35
N ASN A 446 -18.26 -13.04 -21.11
CA ASN A 446 -18.63 -11.66 -20.82
C ASN A 446 -17.47 -10.69 -21.11
N PHE A 447 -16.22 -11.09 -20.87
CA PHE A 447 -15.04 -10.29 -21.20
C PHE A 447 -14.92 -10.07 -22.72
N VAL A 448 -15.08 -11.14 -23.51
CA VAL A 448 -15.13 -11.05 -24.99
C VAL A 448 -16.26 -10.14 -25.45
N HIS A 449 -17.45 -10.24 -24.84
CA HIS A 449 -18.56 -9.34 -25.14
C HIS A 449 -18.26 -7.88 -24.80
N MET A 450 -17.50 -7.62 -23.73
CA MET A 450 -17.14 -6.26 -23.30
C MET A 450 -16.08 -5.62 -24.18
N ILE A 451 -15.07 -6.38 -24.62
CA ILE A 451 -13.93 -5.84 -25.40
C ILE A 451 -14.19 -5.83 -26.91
N SER A 452 -15.05 -6.71 -27.41
CA SER A 452 -15.32 -6.88 -28.85
C SER A 452 -15.75 -5.58 -29.55
N PRO A 453 -16.67 -4.75 -29.01
CA PRO A 453 -17.05 -3.50 -29.67
C PRO A 453 -15.86 -2.57 -29.87
N VAL A 454 -15.03 -2.38 -28.84
CA VAL A 454 -13.87 -1.48 -28.90
C VAL A 454 -12.84 -1.99 -29.91
N SER A 455 -12.52 -3.29 -29.88
CA SER A 455 -11.58 -3.89 -30.84
C SER A 455 -12.06 -3.75 -32.29
N VAL A 456 -13.36 -3.95 -32.55
CA VAL A 456 -13.94 -3.76 -33.89
C VAL A 456 -13.87 -2.30 -34.33
N PHE A 457 -14.25 -1.36 -33.47
CA PHE A 457 -14.16 0.08 -33.79
C PHE A 457 -12.71 0.52 -34.04
N SER A 458 -11.77 0.11 -33.20
CA SER A 458 -10.34 0.41 -33.37
C SER A 458 -9.81 -0.18 -34.68
N PHE A 459 -10.18 -1.41 -35.04
CA PHE A 459 -9.79 -2.02 -36.31
C PHE A 459 -10.35 -1.26 -37.51
N VAL A 460 -11.64 -0.90 -37.50
CA VAL A 460 -12.28 -0.13 -38.58
C VAL A 460 -11.62 1.24 -38.74
N LEU A 461 -11.33 1.94 -37.63
CA LEU A 461 -10.63 3.22 -37.66
C LEU A 461 -9.22 3.07 -38.25
N LEU A 462 -8.48 2.03 -37.86
CA LEU A 462 -7.15 1.75 -38.39
C LEU A 462 -7.19 1.48 -39.90
N VAL A 463 -8.16 0.68 -40.37
CA VAL A 463 -8.39 0.45 -41.81
C VAL A 463 -8.75 1.75 -42.52
N MET A 464 -9.58 2.61 -41.94
CA MET A 464 -9.94 3.90 -42.51
C MET A 464 -8.71 4.82 -42.65
N VAL A 465 -7.85 4.88 -41.64
CA VAL A 465 -6.60 5.66 -41.69
C VAL A 465 -5.67 5.14 -42.77
N ILE A 466 -5.48 3.81 -42.87
CA ILE A 466 -4.67 3.21 -43.95
C ILE A 466 -5.27 3.54 -45.32
N TYR A 467 -6.59 3.43 -45.46
CA TYR A 467 -7.29 3.73 -46.71
C TYR A 467 -7.14 5.20 -47.12
N LEU A 468 -7.29 6.14 -46.18
CA LEU A 468 -7.08 7.57 -46.42
C LEU A 468 -5.61 7.88 -46.77
N ASN A 469 -4.65 7.13 -46.22
CA ASN A 469 -3.24 7.31 -46.53
C ASN A 469 -2.88 6.75 -47.93
N TRP A 470 -3.59 5.73 -48.40
CA TRP A 470 -3.48 5.23 -49.78
C TRP A 470 -4.21 6.09 -50.80
N LEU A 471 -5.32 6.73 -50.40
CA LEU A 471 -5.94 7.80 -51.17
C LEU A 471 -5.06 9.05 -51.10
N ARG A 472 -4.00 9.10 -51.92
CA ARG A 472 -3.33 10.35 -52.25
C ARG A 472 -4.37 11.30 -52.85
N VAL A 473 -4.97 12.16 -52.03
CA VAL A 473 -5.86 13.23 -52.52
C VAL A 473 -5.01 14.12 -53.43
N PRO A 474 -5.30 14.19 -54.74
CA PRO A 474 -4.50 14.98 -55.67
C PRO A 474 -4.92 16.45 -55.53
N ILE A 475 -4.53 17.11 -54.44
CA ILE A 475 -4.75 18.56 -54.26
C ILE A 475 -3.86 19.37 -55.23
N GLN A 476 -2.86 18.74 -55.86
CA GLN A 476 -1.92 19.44 -56.74
C GLN A 476 -2.32 19.55 -58.21
N ASP A 477 -3.29 18.79 -58.72
CA ASP A 477 -3.56 18.80 -60.17
C ASP A 477 -4.41 19.99 -60.64
N ASN A 478 -5.12 20.68 -59.73
CA ASN A 478 -6.04 21.76 -60.13
C ASN A 478 -5.53 23.19 -59.83
N ARG A 479 -4.25 23.36 -59.48
CA ARG A 479 -3.64 24.69 -59.27
C ARG A 479 -3.63 25.54 -60.56
N LYS A 480 -3.54 24.90 -61.73
CA LYS A 480 -3.54 25.60 -63.03
C LYS A 480 -4.92 26.11 -63.45
N SER A 481 -6.01 25.41 -63.15
CA SER A 481 -7.36 25.90 -63.50
C SER A 481 -7.84 26.97 -62.52
N TRP A 482 -7.49 26.87 -61.23
CA TRP A 482 -7.76 27.94 -60.25
C TRP A 482 -7.06 29.25 -60.59
N LYS A 483 -5.80 29.21 -61.06
CA LYS A 483 -5.12 30.41 -61.58
C LYS A 483 -5.79 30.97 -62.83
N ARG A 484 -6.37 30.14 -63.71
CA ARG A 484 -7.12 30.63 -64.88
C ARG A 484 -8.43 31.31 -64.48
N LEU A 485 -9.16 30.74 -63.52
CA LEU A 485 -10.39 31.34 -62.99
C LEU A 485 -10.13 32.70 -62.32
N LEU A 486 -9.08 32.82 -61.52
CA LEU A 486 -8.70 34.10 -60.90
C LEU A 486 -8.30 35.17 -61.93
N ASN A 487 -7.49 34.81 -62.93
CA ASN A 487 -7.08 35.74 -63.98
C ASN A 487 -8.22 36.15 -64.92
N ALA A 488 -9.21 35.28 -65.12
CA ALA A 488 -10.40 35.60 -65.91
C ALA A 488 -11.29 36.66 -65.21
N HIS A 489 -11.34 36.64 -63.88
CA HIS A 489 -12.12 37.61 -63.10
C HIS A 489 -11.38 38.94 -62.88
N SER A 490 -10.05 38.92 -62.76
CA SER A 490 -9.27 40.16 -62.61
C SER A 490 -9.26 41.03 -63.87
N ASN A 491 -9.39 40.43 -65.05
CA ASN A 491 -9.40 41.15 -66.33
C ASN A 491 -10.79 41.68 -66.71
N SER A 492 -11.87 41.27 -66.04
CA SER A 492 -13.23 41.75 -66.33
C SER A 492 -13.61 43.04 -65.60
N GLU A 493 -12.80 43.52 -64.65
CA GLU A 493 -13.09 44.75 -63.88
C GLU A 493 -12.36 46.00 -64.41
N PHE A 494 -11.56 45.88 -65.47
CA PHE A 494 -10.79 46.99 -66.05
C PHE A 494 -11.05 47.19 -67.54
N GLU A 495 -12.32 47.32 -67.92
CA GLU A 495 -12.70 47.73 -69.28
C GLU A 495 -13.84 48.76 -69.25
N GLY A 496 -13.44 50.04 -69.10
CA GLY A 496 -14.03 51.17 -69.82
C GLY A 496 -15.34 51.77 -69.30
N VAL A 497 -15.24 52.94 -68.65
CA VAL A 497 -16.06 54.10 -69.03
C VAL A 497 -15.11 55.21 -69.51
N PRO A 498 -15.28 55.80 -70.70
CA PRO A 498 -14.37 56.79 -71.26
C PRO A 498 -14.53 58.18 -70.63
N SER A 499 -13.50 59.00 -70.88
CA SER A 499 -13.37 60.45 -70.69
C SER A 499 -14.59 61.29 -71.02
#